data_AF-A0A1C5IR93-F1
#
_entry.id   AF-A0A1C5IR93-F1
#
_cell.length_a   1.000
_cell.length_b   1.000
_cell.length_c   1.000
_cell.angle_alpha   90.00
_cell.angle_beta   90.00
_cell.angle_gamma   90.00
#
_symmetry.space_group_name_H-M   'P 1'
#
loop_
_entity.id
_entity.type
_entity.pdbx_description
1 polymer ?
#
loop_
_entity_poly.entity_id
_entity_poly.type
_entity_poly.pdbx_seq_one_letter_code
_entity_poly.pdbx_strand_id
1 'polypeptide(L)' 'MPMSTTERASRAGRARAASLSPDRRKEIASQAHLASAVAAVVNRAPDLSADQVAKLRAVFAPAVAAR' A
#
# COMPACT_ATOMS: atom_id res chain seq x y z
N MET A 1 -6.16 -3.80 31.93
CA MET A 1 -5.36 -4.43 30.86
C MET A 1 -4.76 -3.32 29.99
N PRO A 2 -3.43 -3.21 29.87
CA PRO A 2 -2.82 -2.29 28.91
C PRO A 2 -3.09 -2.79 27.48
N MET A 3 -3.42 -1.87 26.56
CA MET A 3 -3.61 -2.21 25.14
C MET A 3 -2.36 -2.88 24.56
N SER A 4 -2.55 -3.84 23.67
CA SER A 4 -1.47 -4.44 22.89
C SER A 4 -0.93 -3.47 21.83
N THR A 5 0.27 -3.74 21.31
CA THR A 5 0.89 -2.93 20.25
C THR A 5 0.07 -2.93 18.97
N THR A 6 -0.54 -4.07 18.62
CA THR A 6 -1.42 -4.21 17.46
C THR A 6 -2.69 -3.36 17.62
N GLU A 7 -3.33 -3.39 18.79
CA GLU A 7 -4.52 -2.58 19.05
C GLU A 7 -4.21 -1.07 18.99
N ARG A 8 -3.04 -0.65 19.49
CA ARG A 8 -2.56 0.73 19.36
C ARG A 8 -2.40 1.12 17.89
N ALA A 9 -1.74 0.28 17.08
CA ALA A 9 -1.56 0.54 15.65
C ALA A 9 -2.89 0.61 14.90
N SER A 10 -3.81 -0.32 15.16
CA SER A 10 -5.15 -0.31 14.54
C SER A 10 -5.98 0.90 14.95
N ARG A 11 -5.86 1.38 16.19
CA ARG A 11 -6.55 2.59 16.66
C ARG A 11 -5.95 3.86 16.02
N ALA A 12 -4.63 3.96 15.96
CA ALA A 12 -3.94 5.07 15.31
C ALA A 12 -4.24 5.13 13.80
N GLY A 13 -4.26 3.98 13.11
CA GLY A 13 -4.63 3.90 11.70
C GLY A 13 -6.06 4.38 11.44
N ARG A 14 -7.03 3.98 12.28
CA ARG A 14 -8.42 4.44 12.19
C ARG A 14 -8.56 5.95 12.42
N ALA A 15 -7.87 6.50 13.43
CA ALA A 15 -7.89 7.93 13.71
C ALA A 15 -7.31 8.75 12.54
N ARG A 16 -6.21 8.28 11.95
CA ARG A 16 -5.59 8.92 10.76
C ARG A 16 -6.47 8.81 9.52
N ALA A 17 -7.16 7.69 9.33
CA ALA A 17 -8.13 7.54 8.24
C ALA A 17 -9.32 8.50 8.40
N ALA A 18 -9.77 8.72 9.64
CA ALA A 18 -10.88 9.63 9.94
C ALA A 18 -10.51 11.12 9.74
N SER A 19 -9.23 11.49 9.88
CA SER A 19 -8.77 12.87 9.64
C SER A 19 -8.52 13.21 8.16
N LEU A 20 -8.69 12.25 7.24
CA LEU A 20 -8.47 12.47 5.81
C LEU A 20 -9.75 12.92 5.11
N SER A 21 -9.60 13.85 4.16
CA SER A 21 -10.70 14.22 3.27
C SER A 21 -11.17 13.01 2.44
N PRO A 22 -12.44 12.99 1.98
CA PRO A 22 -12.95 11.93 1.10
C PRO A 22 -12.07 11.70 -0.14
N ASP A 23 -11.60 12.76 -0.78
CA ASP A 23 -10.77 12.66 -1.98
C ASP A 23 -9.40 12.06 -1.66
N ARG A 24 -8.81 12.42 -0.52
CA ARG A 24 -7.53 11.84 -0.12
C ARG A 24 -7.66 10.37 0.29
N ARG A 25 -8.80 9.95 0.84
CA ARG A 25 -9.11 8.53 1.07
C ARG A 25 -9.24 7.76 -0.24
N LYS A 26 -9.93 8.30 -1.25
CA LYS A 26 -10.05 7.68 -2.58
C LYS A 26 -8.69 7.51 -3.25
N GLU A 27 -7.84 8.52 -3.16
CA GLU A 27 -6.49 8.47 -3.72
C GLU A 27 -5.65 7.38 -3.06
N ILE A 28 -5.63 7.31 -1.72
CA ILE A 28 -4.93 6.24 -0.99
C ILE A 28 -5.47 4.86 -1.37
N ALA A 29 -6.79 4.70 -1.51
CA ALA A 29 -7.39 3.43 -1.91
C ALA A 29 -6.99 3.04 -3.34
N SER A 30 -6.99 3.98 -4.28
CA SER A 30 -6.53 3.79 -5.66
C SER A 30 -5.06 3.37 -5.71
N GLN A 31 -4.23 4.04 -4.91
CA GLN A 31 -2.81 3.75 -4.76
C GLN A 31 -2.58 2.33 -4.22
N ALA A 32 -3.26 1.97 -3.13
CA ALA A 32 -3.20 0.64 -2.54
C ALA A 32 -3.67 -0.46 -3.51
N HIS A 33 -4.71 -0.19 -4.31
CA HIS A 33 -5.18 -1.11 -5.33
C HIS A 33 -4.09 -1.37 -6.40
N LEU A 34 -3.44 -0.33 -6.91
CA LEU A 34 -2.37 -0.47 -7.89
C LEU A 34 -1.18 -1.25 -7.32
N ALA A 35 -0.79 -0.97 -6.07
CA ALA A 35 0.25 -1.71 -5.37
C ALA A 35 -0.06 -3.22 -5.31
N SER A 36 -1.32 -3.55 -4.96
CA SER A 36 -1.79 -4.94 -4.90
C SER A 36 -1.79 -5.61 -6.28
N ALA A 37 -2.18 -4.88 -7.34
CA ALA A 37 -2.19 -5.40 -8.70
C ALA A 37 -0.77 -5.73 -9.18
N VAL A 38 0.20 -4.85 -8.93
CA VAL A 38 1.61 -5.07 -9.27
C VAL A 38 2.16 -6.28 -8.52
N ALA A 39 1.86 -6.41 -7.23
CA ALA A 39 2.28 -7.57 -6.46
C ALA A 39 1.70 -8.87 -7.03
N ALA A 40 0.43 -8.87 -7.44
CA ALA A 40 -0.21 -10.03 -8.07
C ALA A 40 0.45 -10.41 -9.40
N VAL A 41 0.82 -9.43 -10.23
CA VAL A 41 1.53 -9.67 -11.50
C VAL A 41 2.91 -10.28 -11.24
N VAL A 42 3.70 -9.66 -10.35
CA VAL A 42 5.05 -10.13 -10.01
C VAL A 42 5.01 -11.56 -9.46
N ASN A 43 4.08 -11.86 -8.55
CA ASN A 43 3.96 -13.20 -7.97
C ASN A 43 3.54 -14.27 -8.98
N ARG A 44 2.87 -13.89 -10.07
CA ARG A 44 2.45 -14.81 -11.16
C ARG A 44 3.48 -14.92 -12.28
N ALA A 45 4.55 -14.15 -12.25
CA ALA A 45 5.58 -14.12 -13.28
C ALA A 45 6.94 -14.49 -12.67
N PRO A 46 7.18 -15.79 -12.39
CA PRO A 46 8.40 -16.26 -11.73
C PRO A 46 9.67 -16.04 -12.57
N ASP A 47 9.51 -15.84 -13.88
CA ASP A 47 10.61 -15.63 -14.82
C ASP A 47 11.13 -14.18 -14.84
N LEU A 48 10.47 -13.26 -14.11
CA LEU A 48 10.95 -11.88 -13.98
C LEU A 48 12.20 -11.84 -13.12
N SER A 49 13.26 -11.23 -13.66
CA SER A 49 14.44 -10.93 -12.86
C SER A 49 14.13 -9.88 -11.80
N ALA A 50 14.92 -9.85 -10.73
CA ALA A 50 14.76 -8.87 -9.65
C ALA A 50 14.81 -7.41 -10.16
N ASP A 51 15.61 -7.15 -11.20
CA ASP A 51 15.71 -5.83 -11.84
C ASP A 51 14.43 -5.46 -12.62
N GLN A 52 13.81 -6.41 -13.32
CA GLN A 52 12.53 -6.20 -13.99
C GLN A 52 11.41 -5.94 -12.98
N VAL A 53 11.41 -6.68 -11.86
CA VAL A 53 10.47 -6.44 -10.75
C VAL A 53 10.67 -5.05 -10.15
N ALA A 54 11.92 -4.62 -9.94
CA ALA A 54 12.23 -3.29 -9.43
C ALA A 54 11.76 -2.19 -10.37
N LYS A 55 11.95 -2.34 -11.69
CA LYS A 55 11.46 -1.41 -12.72
C LYS A 55 9.94 -1.33 -12.75
N LEU A 56 9.25 -2.46 -12.71
CA LEU A 56 7.79 -2.49 -12.61
C LEU A 56 7.31 -1.75 -11.36
N ARG A 57 7.90 -2.07 -10.19
CA ARG A 57 7.58 -1.36 -8.94
C ARG A 57 7.87 0.13 -9.03
N ALA A 58 8.94 0.56 -9.67
CA ALA A 58 9.32 1.97 -9.83
C ALA A 58 8.36 2.74 -10.74
N VAL A 59 7.90 2.15 -11.85
CA VAL A 59 6.90 2.77 -12.75
C VAL A 59 5.58 2.97 -12.01
N PHE A 60 5.19 2.01 -11.17
CA PHE A 60 3.96 2.09 -10.38
C PHE A 60 4.17 2.69 -8.97
N ALA A 61 5.40 3.08 -8.60
CA ALA A 61 5.77 3.59 -7.28
C ALA A 61 5.08 4.90 -6.85
N PRO A 62 4.66 5.82 -7.75
CA PRO A 62 3.82 6.93 -7.34
C PRO A 62 2.51 6.46 -6.65
N ALA A 63 2.10 5.21 -6.87
CA ALA A 63 0.98 4.57 -6.20
C ALA A 63 1.36 3.71 -4.98
N VAL A 64 2.66 3.55 -4.67
CA VAL A 64 3.12 2.67 -3.58
C VAL A 64 3.91 3.44 -2.51
N ALA A 65 4.51 4.59 -2.86
CA ALA A 65 5.41 5.36 -1.99
C ALA A 65 4.70 6.30 -0.99
N ALA A 66 3.37 6.41 -1.02
CA ALA A 66 2.63 7.13 0.02
C ALA A 66 2.45 6.25 1.26
N ARG A 67 3.54 6.00 2.00
CA ARG A 67 3.50 5.33 3.30
C ARG A 67 4.15 6.19 4.37
#